data_AF-R4G3G6-F1
#
_entry.id   AF-R4G3G6-F1
#
_cell.length_a   1.000
_cell.length_b   1.000
_cell.length_c   1.000
_cell.angle_alpha   90.00
_cell.angle_beta   90.00
_cell.angle_gamma   90.00
#
_symmetry.space_group_name_H-M   'P 1'
#
loop_
_entity.id
_entity.type
_entity.pdbx_description
1 polymer ?
#
loop_
_entity_poly.entity_id
_entity_poly.type
_entity_poly.pdbx_seq_one_letter_code
_entity_poly.pdbx_strand_id
1 'polypeptide(L)'
;MNDEDIIRKRLLVDGDGTGDDRRINILLKKFLKWYSSDESVDKKSSALDQLLSQVSQCEYAYTKSRLTAQMASSELNNYENISKQIEDTIQSVKEEIVGTKEDFKEAKIIRKNRLEYEVLSKVINEQPDRKETNEKLGKLKKELENLEEKYTQLEEKLDMRRKQFHVLFSSLHQLQALLDVDNQDTKDIIDISLEGFDDDDDDIQILTNKCDVELMNTD
;
A
#
# COMPACT_ATOMS: atom_id res chain seq x y z
N MET A 1 -15.65 52.74 -40.67
CA MET A 1 -14.66 51.74 -41.12
C MET A 1 -13.83 51.42 -39.90
N ASN A 2 -13.78 50.16 -39.49
CA ASN A 2 -13.13 49.74 -38.26
C ASN A 2 -11.60 49.76 -38.47
N ASP A 3 -10.83 50.25 -37.50
CA ASP A 3 -9.37 50.43 -37.65
C ASP A 3 -8.65 49.11 -37.94
N GLU A 4 -9.16 48.01 -37.42
CA GLU A 4 -8.72 46.64 -37.74
C GLU A 4 -8.84 46.30 -39.24
N ASP A 5 -9.89 46.76 -39.91
CA ASP A 5 -10.07 46.52 -41.35
C ASP A 5 -9.12 47.38 -42.19
N ILE A 6 -8.75 48.56 -41.68
CA ILE A 6 -7.76 49.45 -42.30
C ILE A 6 -6.35 48.86 -42.12
N ILE A 7 -6.03 48.36 -40.93
CA ILE A 7 -4.77 47.69 -40.63
C ILE A 7 -4.63 46.40 -41.43
N ARG A 8 -5.68 45.57 -41.49
CA ARG A 8 -5.70 44.33 -42.30
C ARG A 8 -5.54 44.63 -43.78
N LYS A 9 -6.21 45.66 -44.32
CA LYS A 9 -6.00 46.11 -45.71
C LYS A 9 -4.59 46.63 -45.95
N ARG A 10 -3.99 47.36 -44.99
CA ARG A 10 -2.63 47.88 -45.11
C ARG A 10 -1.59 46.76 -45.07
N LEU A 11 -1.77 45.76 -44.20
CA LEU A 11 -0.93 44.55 -44.16
C LEU A 11 -1.07 43.68 -45.41
N LEU A 12 -2.29 43.53 -45.94
CA LEU A 12 -2.56 42.74 -47.14
C LEU A 12 -2.04 43.39 -48.43
N VAL A 13 -1.92 44.73 -48.45
CA VAL A 13 -1.51 45.48 -49.64
C VAL A 13 0.00 45.70 -49.71
N ASP A 14 0.68 45.98 -48.59
CA ASP A 14 2.14 45.84 -48.45
C ASP A 14 2.58 46.41 -47.09
N GLY A 15 3.35 45.64 -46.32
CA GLY A 15 3.93 46.11 -45.07
C GLY A 15 4.97 47.24 -45.21
N ASP A 16 5.48 47.49 -46.43
CA ASP A 16 6.59 48.43 -46.68
C ASP A 16 6.31 49.50 -47.76
N GLY A 17 5.04 49.70 -48.15
CA GLY A 17 4.63 50.84 -48.99
C GLY A 17 5.28 50.95 -50.39
N THR A 18 5.98 49.93 -50.86
CA THR A 18 6.64 49.86 -52.18
C THR A 18 6.13 48.67 -52.99
N GLY A 19 4.82 48.67 -53.23
CA GLY A 19 4.08 47.71 -54.05
C GLY A 19 4.81 47.24 -55.30
N ASP A 20 4.80 45.93 -55.54
CA ASP A 20 5.18 45.36 -56.84
C ASP A 20 4.33 46.02 -57.96
N ASP A 21 3.05 46.30 -57.70
CA ASP A 21 2.17 47.05 -58.61
C ASP A 21 2.68 48.48 -58.87
N ARG A 22 3.20 49.18 -57.85
CA ARG A 22 3.82 50.50 -58.03
C ARG A 22 5.10 50.40 -58.86
N ARG A 23 5.93 49.38 -58.64
CA ARG A 23 7.16 49.14 -59.41
C ARG A 23 6.87 48.85 -60.88
N ILE A 24 5.88 47.98 -61.15
CA ILE A 24 5.42 47.64 -62.50
C ILE A 24 4.81 48.87 -63.18
N ASN A 25 3.99 49.66 -62.48
CA ASN A 25 3.42 50.90 -63.04
C ASN A 25 4.50 51.95 -63.37
N ILE A 26 5.56 52.07 -62.57
CA ILE A 26 6.69 52.97 -62.86
C ILE A 26 7.47 52.48 -64.08
N LEU A 27 7.73 51.18 -64.18
CA LEU A 27 8.38 50.56 -65.33
C LEU A 27 7.57 50.81 -66.61
N LEU A 28 6.25 50.58 -66.57
CA LEU A 28 5.33 50.82 -67.69
C LEU A 28 5.35 52.29 -68.14
N LYS A 29 5.26 53.24 -67.21
CA LYS A 29 5.31 54.68 -67.53
C LYS A 29 6.65 55.08 -68.16
N LYS A 30 7.77 54.53 -67.68
CA LYS A 30 9.09 54.79 -68.24
C LYS A 30 9.29 54.15 -69.61
N PHE A 31 8.75 52.96 -69.83
CA PHE A 31 8.73 52.31 -71.13
C PHE A 31 7.95 53.13 -72.16
N LEU A 32 6.74 53.56 -71.82
CA LEU A 32 5.91 54.41 -72.69
C LEU A 32 6.61 55.74 -73.00
N LYS A 33 7.25 56.37 -72.00
CA LYS A 33 8.03 57.59 -72.21
C LYS A 33 9.23 57.36 -73.13
N TRP A 34 9.97 56.27 -72.96
CA TRP A 34 11.10 55.92 -73.82
C TRP A 34 10.66 55.69 -75.27
N TYR A 35 9.54 54.98 -75.46
CA TYR A 35 8.97 54.69 -76.78
C TYR A 35 8.47 55.95 -77.51
N SER A 36 7.83 56.88 -76.78
CA SER A 36 7.30 58.13 -77.35
C SER A 36 8.32 59.27 -77.48
N SER A 37 9.53 59.12 -76.95
CA SER A 37 10.55 60.17 -76.99
C SER A 37 11.20 60.29 -78.37
N ASP A 38 11.24 61.50 -78.94
CA ASP A 38 12.00 61.84 -80.14
C ASP A 38 13.38 62.44 -79.81
N GLU A 39 14.06 61.86 -78.82
CA GLU A 39 15.37 62.31 -78.36
C GLU A 39 16.53 61.75 -79.20
N SER A 40 17.70 62.40 -79.09
CA SER A 40 18.97 61.95 -79.69
C SER A 40 19.30 60.49 -79.30
N VAL A 41 19.98 59.77 -80.21
CA VAL A 41 20.35 58.36 -80.09
C VAL A 41 21.04 58.05 -78.75
N ASP A 42 21.93 58.93 -78.29
CA ASP A 42 22.67 58.74 -77.03
C ASP A 42 21.78 58.76 -75.79
N LYS A 43 20.76 59.64 -75.77
CA LYS A 43 19.81 59.73 -74.65
C LYS A 43 18.83 58.56 -74.66
N LYS A 44 18.45 58.08 -75.84
CA LYS A 44 17.63 56.86 -76.00
C LYS A 44 18.37 55.62 -75.50
N SER A 45 19.68 55.51 -75.75
CA SER A 45 20.52 54.41 -75.26
C SER A 45 20.60 54.39 -73.72
N SER A 46 20.91 55.54 -73.10
CA SER A 46 20.97 55.63 -71.63
C SER A 46 19.63 55.33 -70.95
N ALA A 47 18.52 55.76 -71.55
CA ALA A 47 17.19 55.46 -71.04
C ALA A 47 16.81 53.96 -71.19
N LEU A 48 17.34 53.27 -72.19
CA LEU A 48 17.22 51.81 -72.35
C LEU A 48 17.95 51.10 -71.21
N ASP A 49 19.19 51.48 -70.90
CA ASP A 49 19.96 50.88 -69.80
C ASP A 49 19.26 51.05 -68.43
N GLN A 50 18.68 52.23 -68.20
CA GLN A 50 17.87 52.48 -67.00
C GLN A 50 16.59 51.64 -66.95
N LEU A 51 16.01 51.30 -68.11
CA LEU A 51 14.84 50.45 -68.22
C LEU A 51 15.21 48.98 -67.95
N LEU A 52 16.29 48.48 -68.54
CA LEU A 52 16.83 47.15 -68.25
C LEU A 52 17.15 46.97 -66.77
N SER A 53 17.79 47.95 -66.14
CA SER A 53 18.08 47.93 -64.71
C SER A 53 16.80 47.79 -63.86
N GLN A 54 15.72 48.46 -64.27
CA GLN A 54 14.43 48.36 -63.56
C GLN A 54 13.71 47.04 -63.80
N VAL A 55 13.83 46.46 -65.00
CA VAL A 55 13.33 45.10 -65.26
C VAL A 55 14.03 44.11 -64.34
N SER A 56 15.37 44.15 -64.24
CA SER A 56 16.13 43.28 -63.34
C SER A 56 15.73 43.45 -61.87
N GLN A 57 15.42 44.66 -61.42
CA GLN A 57 14.91 44.91 -60.06
C GLN A 57 13.51 44.30 -59.84
N CYS A 58 12.64 44.35 -60.84
CA CYS A 58 11.31 43.73 -60.77
C CYS A 58 11.42 42.20 -60.74
N GLU A 59 12.29 41.61 -61.56
CA GLU A 59 12.56 40.16 -61.58
C GLU A 59 13.12 39.68 -60.24
N TYR A 60 14.05 40.44 -59.65
CA TYR A 60 14.58 40.15 -58.32
C TYR A 60 13.49 40.20 -57.25
N ALA A 61 12.65 41.24 -57.24
CA ALA A 61 11.55 41.38 -56.30
C ALA A 61 10.55 40.21 -56.41
N TYR A 62 10.17 39.84 -57.63
CA TYR A 62 9.31 38.69 -57.89
C TYR A 62 9.92 37.38 -57.37
N THR A 63 11.19 37.14 -57.67
CA THR A 63 11.90 35.93 -57.23
C THR A 63 12.01 35.85 -55.72
N LYS A 64 12.32 36.98 -55.06
CA LYS A 64 12.35 37.11 -53.60
C LYS A 64 10.98 36.80 -53.00
N SER A 65 9.91 37.42 -53.51
CA SER A 65 8.54 37.19 -53.03
C SER A 65 8.13 35.72 -53.16
N ARG A 66 8.42 35.09 -54.30
CA ARG A 66 8.16 33.66 -54.52
C ARG A 66 8.91 32.77 -53.53
N LEU A 67 10.19 33.05 -53.28
CA LEU A 67 10.98 32.27 -52.33
C LEU A 67 10.48 32.45 -50.89
N THR A 68 10.12 33.68 -50.51
CA THR A 68 9.52 33.97 -49.19
C THR A 68 8.18 33.26 -49.02
N ALA A 69 7.34 33.20 -50.06
CA ALA A 69 6.09 32.44 -50.02
C ALA A 69 6.31 30.94 -49.85
N GLN A 70 7.30 30.37 -50.55
CA GLN A 70 7.69 28.96 -50.38
C GLN A 70 8.23 28.68 -48.97
N MET A 71 9.09 29.56 -48.46
CA MET A 71 9.64 29.47 -47.11
C MET A 71 8.52 29.53 -46.06
N ALA A 72 7.59 30.49 -46.18
CA ALA A 72 6.45 30.64 -45.28
C ALA A 72 5.55 29.39 -45.29
N SER A 73 5.30 28.80 -46.47
CA SER A 73 4.55 27.54 -46.57
C SER A 73 5.28 26.38 -45.88
N SER A 74 6.61 26.31 -46.01
CA SER A 74 7.41 25.28 -45.35
C SER A 74 7.45 25.49 -43.83
N GLU A 75 7.56 26.73 -43.37
CA GLU A 75 7.50 27.08 -41.96
C GLU A 75 6.15 26.72 -41.34
N LEU A 76 5.04 26.98 -42.04
CA LEU A 76 3.70 26.63 -41.58
C LEU A 76 3.56 25.11 -41.37
N ASN A 77 4.04 24.31 -42.31
CA ASN A 77 4.07 22.84 -42.16
C ASN A 77 4.94 22.41 -40.97
N ASN A 78 6.07 23.07 -40.74
CA ASN A 78 6.94 22.78 -39.60
C ASN A 78 6.24 23.11 -38.27
N TYR A 79 5.56 24.26 -38.18
CA TYR A 79 4.79 24.62 -36.99
C TYR A 79 3.63 23.65 -36.73
N GLU A 80 2.96 23.17 -37.77
CA GLU A 80 1.92 22.15 -37.63
C GLU A 80 2.49 20.84 -37.06
N ASN A 81 3.66 20.40 -37.56
CA ASN A 81 4.32 19.21 -37.05
C ASN A 81 4.77 19.36 -35.59
N ILE A 82 5.35 20.51 -35.24
CA ILE A 82 5.75 20.80 -33.85
C ILE A 82 4.51 20.83 -32.95
N SER A 83 3.39 21.41 -33.40
CA SER A 83 2.14 21.42 -32.64
C SER A 83 1.66 20.01 -32.33
N LYS A 84 1.65 19.12 -33.33
CA LYS A 84 1.28 17.70 -33.16
C LYS A 84 2.20 16.98 -32.18
N GLN A 85 3.52 17.19 -32.29
CA GLN A 85 4.48 16.61 -31.35
C GLN A 85 4.26 17.09 -29.91
N ILE A 86 3.92 18.38 -29.72
CA ILE A 86 3.58 18.92 -28.41
C ILE A 86 2.30 18.28 -27.88
N GLU A 87 1.27 18.11 -28.71
CA GLU A 87 0.03 17.43 -28.33
C GLU A 87 0.26 15.98 -27.90
N ASP A 88 1.05 15.22 -28.68
CA ASP A 88 1.40 13.84 -28.39
C ASP A 88 2.19 13.71 -27.07
N THR A 89 3.17 14.59 -26.86
CA THR A 89 3.95 14.60 -25.61
C THR A 89 3.11 14.99 -24.41
N ILE A 90 2.19 15.95 -24.55
CA ILE A 90 1.22 16.30 -23.50
C ILE A 90 0.34 15.09 -23.16
N GLN A 91 -0.12 14.34 -24.17
CA GLN A 91 -0.94 13.16 -23.95
C GLN A 91 -0.15 12.05 -23.23
N SER A 92 1.08 11.77 -23.66
CA SER A 92 1.98 10.81 -22.99
C SER A 92 2.21 11.18 -21.52
N VAL A 93 2.54 12.45 -21.24
CA VAL A 93 2.78 12.92 -19.86
C VAL A 93 1.51 12.80 -19.00
N LYS A 94 0.32 13.05 -19.57
CA LYS A 94 -0.93 12.85 -18.83
C LYS A 94 -1.12 11.39 -18.43
N GLU A 95 -0.81 10.45 -19.32
CA GLU A 95 -0.89 9.01 -19.04
C GLU A 95 0.12 8.60 -17.96
N GLU A 96 1.36 9.09 -18.03
CA GLU A 96 2.38 8.87 -17.00
C GLU A 96 1.96 9.41 -15.63
N ILE A 97 1.31 10.58 -15.58
CA ILE A 97 0.77 11.14 -14.32
C ILE A 97 -0.31 10.23 -13.73
N VAL A 98 -1.19 9.68 -14.57
CA VAL A 98 -2.22 8.74 -14.12
C VAL A 98 -1.58 7.48 -13.54
N GLY A 99 -0.61 6.89 -14.25
CA GLY A 99 0.12 5.71 -13.76
C GLY A 99 0.84 5.98 -12.44
N THR A 100 1.61 7.07 -12.36
CA THR A 100 2.31 7.47 -11.13
C THR A 100 1.35 7.70 -9.95
N LYS A 101 0.13 8.18 -10.21
CA LYS A 101 -0.90 8.38 -9.18
C LYS A 101 -1.45 7.05 -8.66
N GLU A 102 -1.54 6.03 -9.50
CA GLU A 102 -1.94 4.68 -9.10
C GLU A 102 -0.83 4.02 -8.26
N ASP A 103 0.41 4.07 -8.74
CA ASP A 103 1.58 3.58 -7.99
C ASP A 103 1.67 4.24 -6.61
N PHE A 104 1.41 5.54 -6.54
CA PHE A 104 1.40 6.26 -5.27
C PHE A 104 0.30 5.79 -4.30
N LYS A 105 -0.88 5.41 -4.81
CA LYS A 105 -1.94 4.82 -3.98
C LYS A 105 -1.53 3.44 -3.47
N GLU A 106 -0.94 2.61 -4.32
CA GLU A 106 -0.45 1.30 -3.92
C GLU A 106 0.66 1.41 -2.87
N ALA A 107 1.63 2.29 -3.08
CA ALA A 107 2.71 2.56 -2.12
C ALA A 107 2.16 3.03 -0.75
N LYS A 108 1.08 3.81 -0.73
CA LYS A 108 0.39 4.19 0.52
C LYS A 108 -0.22 2.98 1.24
N ILE A 109 -0.85 2.07 0.51
CA ILE A 109 -1.44 0.84 1.08
C ILE A 109 -0.33 -0.03 1.66
N ILE A 110 0.75 -0.26 0.91
CA ILE A 110 1.90 -1.03 1.38
C ILE A 110 2.49 -0.42 2.65
N ARG A 111 2.64 0.92 2.69
CA ARG A 111 3.12 1.63 3.88
C ARG A 111 2.18 1.45 5.07
N LYS A 112 0.85 1.56 4.87
CA LYS A 112 -0.14 1.34 5.92
C LYS A 112 -0.02 -0.09 6.48
N ASN A 113 -0.02 -1.09 5.61
CA ASN A 113 0.11 -2.50 6.01
C ASN A 113 1.42 -2.73 6.78
N ARG A 114 2.54 -2.15 6.33
CA ARG A 114 3.83 -2.24 7.02
C ARG A 114 3.79 -1.66 8.43
N LEU A 115 3.10 -0.54 8.63
CA LEU A 115 2.93 0.05 9.96
C LEU A 115 2.06 -0.84 10.86
N GLU A 116 0.98 -1.41 10.32
CA GLU A 116 0.12 -2.36 11.06
C GLU A 116 0.92 -3.60 11.49
N TYR A 117 1.75 -4.15 10.61
CA TYR A 117 2.65 -5.26 10.95
C TYR A 117 3.69 -4.88 11.99
N GLU A 118 4.24 -3.66 11.94
CA GLU A 118 5.21 -3.20 12.94
C GLU A 118 4.57 -3.07 14.33
N VAL A 119 3.34 -2.53 14.40
CA VAL A 119 2.58 -2.45 15.65
C VAL A 119 2.29 -3.84 16.19
N LEU A 120 1.77 -4.74 15.35
CA LEU A 120 1.48 -6.12 15.77
C LEU A 120 2.75 -6.86 16.22
N SER A 121 3.87 -6.66 15.51
CA SER A 121 5.16 -7.25 15.89
C SER A 121 5.64 -6.76 17.25
N LYS A 122 5.43 -5.48 17.60
CA LYS A 122 5.78 -4.97 18.94
C LYS A 122 4.97 -5.68 20.01
N VAL A 123 3.66 -5.80 19.83
CA VAL A 123 2.77 -6.51 20.77
C VAL A 123 3.15 -8.00 20.90
N ILE A 124 3.49 -8.66 19.79
CA ILE A 124 3.94 -10.06 19.83
C ILE A 124 5.26 -10.20 20.61
N ASN A 125 6.19 -9.26 20.45
CA ASN A 125 7.48 -9.31 21.13
C ASN A 125 7.39 -8.99 22.64
N GLU A 126 6.28 -8.39 23.11
CA GLU A 126 6.00 -8.24 24.54
C GLU A 126 5.63 -9.57 25.21
N GLN A 127 5.16 -10.55 24.43
CA GLN A 127 4.82 -11.88 24.91
C GLN A 127 6.08 -12.78 24.99
N PRO A 128 6.15 -13.71 25.96
CA PRO A 128 7.29 -14.61 26.08
C PRO A 128 7.42 -15.55 24.88
N ASP A 129 8.63 -16.04 24.64
CA ASP A 129 8.86 -16.96 23.51
C ASP A 129 8.02 -18.23 23.67
N ARG A 130 7.40 -18.63 22.56
CA ARG A 130 6.49 -19.77 22.51
C ARG A 130 7.22 -21.07 22.82
N LYS A 131 8.47 -21.21 22.39
CA LYS A 131 9.27 -22.41 22.67
C LYS A 131 9.55 -22.55 24.16
N GLU A 132 10.02 -21.48 24.79
CA GLU A 132 10.30 -21.46 26.23
C GLU A 132 9.04 -21.75 27.06
N THR A 133 7.90 -21.14 26.67
CA THR A 133 6.61 -21.35 27.35
C THR A 133 6.15 -22.81 27.21
N ASN A 134 6.28 -23.41 26.03
CA ASN A 134 5.96 -24.82 25.81
C ASN A 134 6.87 -25.77 26.59
N GLU A 135 8.16 -25.46 26.73
CA GLU A 135 9.08 -26.25 27.55
C GLU A 135 8.69 -26.21 29.03
N LYS A 136 8.38 -25.02 29.56
CA LYS A 136 7.88 -24.86 30.94
C LYS A 136 6.59 -25.64 31.15
N LEU A 137 5.64 -25.55 30.21
CA LEU A 137 4.40 -26.31 30.24
C LEU A 137 4.65 -27.83 30.25
N GLY A 138 5.60 -28.31 29.43
CA GLY A 138 5.99 -29.71 29.39
C GLY A 138 6.62 -30.21 30.69
N LYS A 139 7.44 -29.39 31.36
CA LYS A 139 8.00 -29.70 32.68
C LYS A 139 6.89 -29.76 33.74
N LEU A 140 6.01 -28.77 33.77
CA LEU A 140 4.92 -28.68 34.75
C LEU A 140 3.95 -29.86 34.61
N LYS A 141 3.64 -30.29 33.39
CA LYS A 141 2.83 -31.49 33.13
C LYS A 141 3.46 -32.76 33.71
N LYS A 142 4.76 -32.95 33.53
CA LYS A 142 5.48 -34.10 34.10
C LYS A 142 5.53 -34.03 35.63
N GLU A 143 5.69 -32.84 36.19
CA GLU A 143 5.66 -32.66 37.65
C GLU A 143 4.28 -33.00 38.23
N LEU A 144 3.21 -32.59 37.54
CA LEU A 144 1.84 -32.90 37.91
C LEU A 144 1.58 -34.41 37.85
N GLU A 145 1.95 -35.07 36.76
CA GLU A 145 1.84 -36.53 36.60
C GLU A 145 2.61 -37.28 37.71
N ASN A 146 3.84 -36.85 38.01
CA ASN A 146 4.63 -37.43 39.11
C ASN A 146 4.00 -37.20 40.49
N LEU A 147 3.33 -36.07 40.69
CA LEU A 147 2.69 -35.75 41.97
C LEU A 147 1.40 -36.55 42.15
N GLU A 148 0.63 -36.72 41.08
CA GLU A 148 -0.55 -37.58 41.03
C GLU A 148 -0.17 -39.04 41.30
N GLU A 149 0.91 -39.55 40.70
CA GLU A 149 1.41 -40.89 40.98
C GLU A 149 1.86 -41.05 42.45
N LYS A 150 2.51 -40.03 43.03
CA LYS A 150 2.87 -40.07 44.46
C LYS A 150 1.64 -40.03 45.36
N TYR A 151 0.62 -39.26 44.99
CA TYR A 151 -0.62 -39.17 45.72
C TYR A 151 -1.34 -40.52 45.73
N THR A 152 -1.51 -41.16 44.58
CA THR A 152 -2.12 -42.50 44.48
C THR A 152 -1.34 -43.54 45.27
N GLN A 153 -0.01 -43.53 45.19
CA GLN A 153 0.84 -44.43 45.99
C GLN A 153 0.72 -44.19 47.51
N LEU A 154 0.53 -42.94 47.95
CA LEU A 154 0.30 -42.63 49.36
C LEU A 154 -1.08 -43.12 49.81
N GLU A 155 -2.10 -42.90 48.98
CA GLU A 155 -3.48 -43.31 49.25
C GLU A 155 -3.57 -44.84 49.39
N GLU A 156 -2.96 -45.58 48.46
CA GLU A 156 -2.86 -47.05 48.54
C GLU A 156 -2.15 -47.50 49.83
N LYS A 157 -1.08 -46.82 50.25
CA LYS A 157 -0.38 -47.13 51.51
C LYS A 157 -1.25 -46.83 52.72
N LEU A 158 -2.00 -45.75 52.70
CA LEU A 158 -2.90 -45.34 53.79
C LEU A 158 -4.02 -46.37 53.95
N ASP A 159 -4.65 -46.76 52.84
CA ASP A 159 -5.69 -47.79 52.82
C ASP A 159 -5.16 -49.16 53.29
N MET A 160 -3.96 -49.56 52.83
CA MET A 160 -3.30 -50.75 53.36
C MET A 160 -3.06 -50.70 54.88
N ARG A 161 -2.70 -49.54 55.42
CA ARG A 161 -2.57 -49.38 56.88
C ARG A 161 -3.91 -49.39 57.60
N ARG A 162 -4.97 -48.79 57.05
CA ARG A 162 -6.35 -48.89 57.59
C ARG A 162 -6.77 -50.35 57.70
N LYS A 163 -6.54 -51.15 56.64
CA LYS A 163 -6.80 -52.60 56.61
C LYS A 163 -5.99 -53.35 57.67
N GLN A 164 -4.70 -53.06 57.82
CA GLN A 164 -3.85 -53.64 58.87
C GLN A 164 -4.35 -53.30 60.28
N PHE A 165 -4.75 -52.05 60.52
CA PHE A 165 -5.33 -51.62 61.79
C PHE A 165 -6.65 -52.33 62.09
N HIS A 166 -7.53 -52.52 61.11
CA HIS A 166 -8.76 -53.30 61.28
C HIS A 166 -8.47 -54.75 61.69
N VAL A 167 -7.49 -55.41 61.05
CA VAL A 167 -7.09 -56.79 61.43
C VAL A 167 -6.55 -56.84 62.86
N LEU A 168 -5.73 -55.85 63.25
CA LEU A 168 -5.17 -55.77 64.59
C LEU A 168 -6.25 -55.50 65.64
N PHE A 169 -7.19 -54.60 65.34
CA PHE A 169 -8.33 -54.27 66.21
C PHE A 169 -9.28 -55.46 66.38
N SER A 170 -9.54 -56.20 65.29
CA SER A 170 -10.32 -57.45 65.32
C SER A 170 -9.63 -58.52 66.16
N SER A 171 -8.31 -58.70 65.99
CA SER A 171 -7.51 -59.60 66.83
C SER A 171 -7.53 -59.19 68.30
N LEU A 172 -7.48 -57.88 68.60
CA LEU A 172 -7.58 -57.35 69.96
C LEU A 172 -8.96 -57.63 70.57
N HIS A 173 -10.05 -57.42 69.82
CA HIS A 173 -11.40 -57.78 70.25
C HIS A 173 -11.55 -59.28 70.50
N GLN A 174 -10.94 -60.13 69.66
CA GLN A 174 -10.96 -61.58 69.85
C GLN A 174 -10.16 -62.00 71.10
N LEU A 175 -9.01 -61.38 71.36
CA LEU A 175 -8.24 -61.62 72.59
C LEU A 175 -8.96 -61.10 73.83
N GLN A 176 -9.63 -59.94 73.76
CA GLN A 176 -10.52 -59.47 74.83
C GLN A 176 -11.66 -60.45 75.07
N ALA A 177 -12.31 -60.94 74.02
CA ALA A 177 -13.37 -61.95 74.15
C ALA A 177 -12.85 -63.26 74.78
N LEU A 178 -11.63 -63.70 74.44
CA LEU A 178 -11.00 -64.86 75.08
C LEU A 178 -10.65 -64.59 76.55
N LEU A 179 -10.12 -63.41 76.88
CA LEU A 179 -9.86 -63.00 78.26
C LEU A 179 -11.14 -62.83 79.08
N ASP A 180 -12.24 -62.36 78.48
CA ASP A 180 -13.55 -62.27 79.12
C ASP A 180 -14.18 -63.67 79.33
N VAL A 181 -13.82 -64.64 78.49
CA VAL A 181 -14.16 -66.06 78.69
C VAL A 181 -13.32 -66.69 79.81
N ASP A 182 -12.04 -66.32 79.95
CA ASP A 182 -11.16 -66.78 81.03
C ASP A 182 -11.42 -66.04 82.37
N ASN A 183 -12.00 -64.84 82.35
CA ASN A 183 -12.38 -64.05 83.52
C ASN A 183 -13.86 -64.23 83.92
N GLN A 184 -14.48 -65.37 83.61
CA GLN A 184 -15.78 -65.76 84.18
C GLN A 184 -15.71 -66.14 85.67
N ASP A 185 -14.99 -65.34 86.46
CA ASP A 185 -15.28 -65.06 87.86
C ASP A 185 -14.99 -63.58 88.14
N THR A 186 -15.70 -62.66 87.46
CA THR A 186 -16.39 -61.50 88.08
C THR A 186 -17.03 -60.62 87.00
N LYS A 187 -18.32 -60.34 87.18
CA LYS A 187 -19.04 -59.29 86.46
C LYS A 187 -18.38 -57.93 86.72
N ASP A 188 -18.26 -57.09 85.69
CA ASP A 188 -18.89 -55.75 85.66
C ASP A 188 -18.59 -54.98 84.35
N ILE A 189 -19.68 -54.72 83.61
CA ILE A 189 -20.04 -53.50 82.85
C ILE A 189 -18.89 -52.59 82.38
N ILE A 190 -18.63 -52.57 81.07
CA ILE A 190 -18.35 -51.33 80.33
C ILE A 190 -19.11 -51.37 78.99
N ASP A 191 -20.29 -50.77 79.01
CA ASP A 191 -21.02 -50.32 77.82
C ASP A 191 -20.34 -49.05 77.30
N ILE A 192 -19.66 -49.15 76.15
CA ILE A 192 -19.35 -48.00 75.31
C ILE A 192 -20.03 -48.29 73.98
N SER A 193 -21.24 -47.74 73.87
CA SER A 193 -22.01 -47.65 72.63
C SER A 193 -21.13 -47.14 71.49
N LEU A 194 -21.00 -47.97 70.46
CA LEU A 194 -20.48 -47.62 69.15
C LEU A 194 -21.63 -46.93 68.39
N GLU A 195 -21.87 -45.65 68.68
CA GLU A 195 -22.60 -44.81 67.72
C GLU A 195 -21.79 -44.74 66.43
N GLY A 196 -22.49 -44.87 65.31
CA GLY A 196 -21.93 -45.10 63.98
C GLY A 196 -20.78 -44.16 63.64
N PHE A 197 -19.62 -44.75 63.37
CA PHE A 197 -18.77 -44.25 62.30
C PHE A 197 -19.42 -44.74 61.01
N ASP A 198 -20.43 -44.00 60.58
CA ASP A 198 -20.87 -44.06 59.20
C ASP A 198 -19.65 -43.71 58.33
N ASP A 199 -19.47 -44.52 57.28
CA ASP A 199 -18.54 -44.27 56.20
C ASP A 199 -18.90 -42.91 55.58
N ASP A 200 -18.28 -41.82 56.04
CA ASP A 200 -18.28 -40.54 55.35
C ASP A 200 -17.39 -40.65 54.09
N ASP A 201 -17.87 -41.41 53.11
CA ASP A 201 -17.46 -41.36 51.69
C ASP A 201 -17.75 -39.96 51.07
N ASP A 202 -18.43 -39.07 51.81
CA ASP A 202 -18.80 -37.71 51.38
C ASP A 202 -17.66 -36.68 51.51
N ASP A 203 -16.67 -36.89 52.40
CA ASP A 203 -15.55 -35.96 52.56
C ASP A 203 -14.53 -36.04 51.39
N ILE A 204 -14.50 -37.18 50.67
CA ILE A 204 -13.71 -37.33 49.44
C ILE A 204 -14.41 -36.62 48.26
N GLN A 205 -15.75 -36.58 48.24
CA GLN A 205 -16.50 -35.87 47.19
C GLN A 205 -16.42 -34.35 47.30
N ILE A 206 -16.23 -33.79 48.51
CA ILE A 206 -16.02 -32.35 48.69
C ILE A 206 -14.66 -31.90 48.14
N LEU A 207 -13.63 -32.76 48.19
CA LEU A 207 -12.30 -32.46 47.65
C LEU A 207 -12.21 -32.60 46.13
N THR A 208 -12.92 -33.57 45.53
CA THR A 208 -13.00 -33.69 44.06
C THR A 208 -13.82 -32.56 43.44
N ASN A 209 -14.95 -32.16 44.04
CA ASN A 209 -15.75 -31.04 43.54
C ASN A 209 -15.06 -29.68 43.65
N LYS A 210 -14.08 -29.50 44.55
CA LYS A 210 -13.31 -28.25 44.64
C LYS A 210 -12.28 -28.09 43.51
N CYS A 211 -11.73 -29.19 42.99
CA CYS A 211 -10.85 -29.17 41.82
C CYS A 211 -11.62 -28.80 40.54
N ASP A 212 -12.87 -29.27 40.38
CA ASP A 212 -13.67 -29.00 39.18
C ASP A 212 -14.21 -27.56 39.11
N VAL A 213 -14.44 -26.91 40.26
CA VAL A 213 -14.91 -25.51 40.32
C VAL A 213 -13.79 -24.50 40.03
N GLU A 214 -12.52 -24.83 40.28
CA GLU A 214 -11.38 -23.97 39.93
C GLU A 214 -11.00 -24.07 38.45
N LEU A 215 -11.35 -25.17 37.76
CA LEU A 215 -11.17 -25.33 36.31
C LEU A 215 -12.26 -24.67 35.44
N MET A 216 -13.43 -24.34 36.01
CA MET A 216 -14.51 -23.62 35.30
C MET A 216 -14.46 -22.09 35.44
N ASN A 217 -13.59 -21.53 36.28
CA ASN A 217 -13.49 -20.07 36.50
C ASN A 217 -12.32 -19.40 35.77
N THR A 218 -11.73 -20.09 34.78
CA THR A 218 -10.75 -19.52 33.86
C THR A 218 -11.24 -19.62 32.42
N ASP A 219 -12.24 -18.80 32.10
CA ASP A 219 -12.50 -18.28 30.75
C ASP A 219 -12.67 -16.75 30.87
#